data_AF-A0A520JZU5-F1
#
_entry.id   AF-A0A520JZU5-F1
#
_cell.length_a   1.000
_cell.length_b   1.000
_cell.length_c   1.000
_cell.angle_alpha   90.00
_cell.angle_beta   90.00
_cell.angle_gamma   90.00
#
_symmetry.space_group_name_H-M   'P 1'
#
loop_
_entity.id
_entity.type
_entity.pdbx_description
1 polymer ?
#
loop_
_entity_poly.entity_id
_entity_poly.type
_entity_poly.pdbx_seq_one_letter_code
_entity_poly.pdbx_strand_id
1 'polypeptide(L)'
;MAVNVYKHQITREPSELNRLLIAAMCNEVTHLQDFQVKLYEYGWKPSKLRWINWTISAIFGYVSRLRGPAAILKTGIWIESKAVHHYDELIRTIEWDDDTRKIIEKDRMDEDEHINRWTKLLQSSKG
;
A
#
# COMPACT_ATOMS: atom_id res chain seq x y z
N MET A 1 -2.93 -3.23 4.12
CA MET A 1 -2.80 -2.19 5.16
C MET A 1 -2.80 -0.81 4.52
N ALA A 2 -1.99 -0.60 3.48
CA ALA A 2 -1.87 0.63 2.69
C ALA A 2 -3.21 1.24 2.26
N VAL A 3 -4.16 0.45 1.74
CA VAL A 3 -5.55 0.89 1.43
C VAL A 3 -6.13 1.78 2.54
N ASN A 4 -6.09 1.31 3.78
CA ASN A 4 -6.66 2.02 4.91
C ASN A 4 -5.80 3.22 5.31
N VAL A 5 -4.47 3.16 5.18
CA VAL A 5 -3.62 4.32 5.47
C VAL A 5 -3.92 5.46 4.50
N TYR A 6 -3.93 5.19 3.20
CA TYR A 6 -4.28 6.18 2.18
C TYR A 6 -5.68 6.75 2.38
N LYS A 7 -6.65 5.88 2.66
CA LYS A 7 -8.03 6.29 2.98
C LYS A 7 -8.09 7.32 4.12
N HIS A 8 -7.29 7.15 5.18
CA HIS A 8 -7.29 8.06 6.32
C HIS A 8 -6.43 9.31 6.11
N GLN A 9 -5.54 9.33 5.10
CA GLN A 9 -4.75 10.50 4.72
C GLN A 9 -5.51 11.49 3.83
N ILE A 10 -6.47 11.00 3.03
CA ILE A 10 -7.29 11.83 2.15
C ILE A 10 -8.09 12.87 2.96
N THR A 11 -8.12 14.10 2.46
CA THR A 11 -8.86 15.23 3.04
C THR A 11 -10.06 15.62 2.16
N ARG A 12 -10.83 16.63 2.59
CA ARG A 12 -11.93 17.19 1.79
C ARG A 12 -11.45 18.15 0.70
N GLU A 13 -10.18 18.55 0.73
CA GLU A 13 -9.63 19.51 -0.21
C GLU A 13 -9.35 18.85 -1.57
N PRO A 14 -9.77 19.43 -2.70
CA PRO A 14 -9.42 18.90 -4.01
C PRO A 14 -7.97 19.25 -4.36
N SER A 15 -7.03 18.43 -3.90
CA SER A 15 -5.59 18.60 -4.15
C SER A 15 -5.04 17.53 -5.09
N GLU A 16 -3.90 17.83 -5.74
CA GLU A 16 -3.17 16.84 -6.53
C GLU A 16 -2.72 15.65 -5.67
N LEU A 17 -2.26 15.93 -4.44
CA LEU A 17 -1.91 14.89 -3.49
C LEU A 17 -3.10 13.94 -3.23
N ASN A 18 -4.31 14.47 -3.01
CA ASN A 18 -5.49 13.62 -2.82
C ASN A 18 -5.81 12.78 -4.07
N ARG A 19 -5.68 13.33 -5.28
CA ARG A 19 -5.87 12.56 -6.52
C ARG A 19 -4.88 11.39 -6.61
N LEU A 20 -3.61 11.64 -6.30
CA LEU A 20 -2.58 10.61 -6.32
C LEU A 20 -2.79 9.56 -5.21
N LEU A 21 -3.19 9.98 -4.01
CA LEU A 21 -3.51 9.05 -2.91
C LEU A 21 -4.73 8.18 -3.24
N ILE A 22 -5.74 8.72 -3.91
CA ILE A 22 -6.90 7.96 -4.38
C ILE A 22 -6.47 6.92 -5.43
N ALA A 23 -5.65 7.32 -6.41
CA ALA A 23 -5.12 6.40 -7.41
C ALA A 23 -4.30 5.26 -6.77
N ALA A 24 -3.38 5.58 -5.85
CA ALA A 24 -2.61 4.58 -5.13
C ALA A 24 -3.54 3.67 -4.31
N MET A 25 -4.51 4.22 -3.57
CA MET A 25 -5.49 3.41 -2.83
C MET A 25 -6.26 2.45 -3.74
N CYS A 26 -6.61 2.84 -4.96
CA CYS A 26 -7.26 1.94 -5.93
C CYS A 26 -6.34 0.80 -6.37
N ASN A 27 -5.04 1.07 -6.59
CA ASN A 27 -4.04 0.03 -6.87
C ASN A 27 -3.93 -0.94 -5.69
N GLU A 28 -3.81 -0.43 -4.46
CA GLU A 28 -3.75 -1.24 -3.24
C GLU A 28 -4.98 -2.13 -3.01
N VAL A 29 -6.16 -1.69 -3.46
CA VAL A 29 -7.38 -2.51 -3.43
C VAL A 29 -7.26 -3.68 -4.41
N THR A 30 -6.64 -3.46 -5.57
CA THR A 30 -6.37 -4.51 -6.56
C THR A 30 -5.44 -5.56 -5.97
N HIS A 31 -4.30 -5.16 -5.39
CA HIS A 31 -3.37 -6.09 -4.73
C HIS A 31 -4.07 -6.90 -3.63
N LEU A 32 -4.89 -6.23 -2.81
CA LEU A 32 -5.67 -6.91 -1.78
C LEU A 32 -6.63 -7.95 -2.37
N GLN A 33 -7.26 -7.67 -3.51
CA GLN A 33 -8.15 -8.60 -4.20
C GLN A 33 -7.37 -9.76 -4.80
N ASP A 34 -6.24 -9.49 -5.46
CA ASP A 34 -5.36 -10.48 -6.05
C ASP A 34 -4.91 -11.51 -5.00
N PHE A 35 -4.44 -11.05 -3.83
CA PHE A 35 -4.13 -11.93 -2.70
C PHE A 35 -5.35 -12.68 -2.15
N GLN A 36 -6.50 -12.02 -2.03
CA GLN A 36 -7.70 -12.66 -1.49
C GLN A 36 -8.19 -13.81 -2.37
N VAL A 37 -8.16 -13.63 -3.69
CA VAL A 37 -8.52 -14.67 -4.65
C VAL A 37 -7.64 -15.89 -4.41
N LYS A 38 -6.32 -15.72 -4.39
CA LYS A 38 -5.37 -16.82 -4.14
C LYS A 38 -5.55 -17.47 -2.78
N LEU A 39 -5.69 -16.69 -1.71
CA LEU A 39 -5.93 -17.23 -0.37
C LEU A 39 -7.21 -18.08 -0.32
N TYR A 40 -8.29 -17.65 -0.99
CA TYR A 40 -9.52 -18.44 -1.05
C TYR A 40 -9.40 -19.69 -1.92
N GLU A 41 -8.65 -19.65 -3.02
CA GLU A 41 -8.30 -20.85 -3.81
C GLU A 41 -7.61 -21.90 -2.94
N TYR A 42 -6.75 -21.47 -2.00
CA TYR A 42 -6.10 -22.35 -1.01
C TYR A 42 -6.94 -22.66 0.24
N GLY A 43 -8.23 -22.30 0.26
CA GLY A 43 -9.15 -22.64 1.35
C GLY A 43 -9.00 -21.80 2.62
N TRP A 44 -8.29 -20.69 2.56
CA TRP A 44 -8.16 -19.76 3.69
C TRP A 44 -9.51 -19.13 4.07
N LYS A 45 -9.68 -18.79 5.36
CA LYS A 45 -10.86 -18.08 5.87
C LYS A 45 -10.47 -16.80 6.60
N PRO A 46 -11.29 -15.72 6.51
CA PRO A 46 -11.01 -14.46 7.17
C PRO A 46 -10.79 -14.59 8.68
N SER A 47 -9.68 -14.04 9.17
CA SER A 47 -9.39 -14.00 10.61
C SER A 47 -10.25 -12.96 11.35
N LYS A 48 -10.68 -13.30 12.57
CA LYS A 48 -11.37 -12.38 13.50
C LYS A 48 -10.47 -11.23 13.97
N LEU A 49 -9.14 -11.35 13.84
CA LEU A 49 -8.18 -10.32 14.24
C LEU A 49 -7.99 -9.21 13.19
N ARG A 50 -8.77 -9.22 12.10
CA ARG A 50 -8.67 -8.23 11.02
C ARG A 50 -8.86 -6.77 11.50
N TRP A 51 -9.57 -6.56 12.61
CA TRP A 51 -9.78 -5.23 13.18
C TRP A 51 -8.47 -4.57 13.66
N ILE A 52 -7.48 -5.35 14.10
CA ILE A 52 -6.18 -4.83 14.54
C ILE A 52 -5.48 -4.11 13.39
N ASN A 53 -5.46 -4.72 12.21
CA ASN A 53 -4.88 -4.12 11.01
C ASN A 53 -5.59 -2.80 10.65
N TRP A 54 -6.91 -2.74 10.83
CA TRP A 54 -7.68 -1.51 10.63
C TRP A 54 -7.26 -0.41 11.62
N THR A 55 -7.15 -0.73 12.91
CA THR A 55 -6.74 0.21 13.96
C THR A 55 -5.34 0.77 13.69
N ILE A 56 -4.37 -0.10 13.38
CA ILE A 56 -2.99 0.30 13.08
C ILE A 56 -2.96 1.23 11.85
N SER A 57 -3.68 0.87 10.79
CA SER A 57 -3.77 1.68 9.57
C SER A 57 -4.36 3.07 9.85
N ALA A 58 -5.42 3.14 10.67
CA ALA A 58 -6.05 4.39 11.04
C ALA A 58 -5.07 5.30 11.79
N ILE A 59 -4.32 4.76 12.76
CA ILE A 59 -3.32 5.53 13.53
C ILE A 59 -2.28 6.14 12.58
N PHE A 60 -1.65 5.35 11.71
CA PHE A 60 -0.63 5.86 10.79
C PHE A 60 -1.20 6.89 9.80
N GLY A 61 -2.39 6.64 9.24
CA GLY A 61 -3.02 7.55 8.30
C GLY A 61 -3.42 8.89 8.94
N TYR A 62 -4.09 8.86 10.09
CA TYR A 62 -4.49 10.09 10.78
C TYR A 62 -3.30 10.88 11.32
N VAL A 63 -2.32 10.23 11.95
CA VAL A 63 -1.16 10.92 12.53
C VAL A 63 -0.30 11.56 11.43
N SER A 64 -0.06 10.85 10.32
CA SER A 64 0.68 11.42 9.19
C SER A 64 -0.06 12.61 8.57
N ARG A 65 -1.38 12.52 8.43
CA ARG A 65 -2.22 13.63 7.95
C ARG A 65 -2.10 14.88 8.81
N LEU A 66 -2.19 14.74 10.13
CA LEU A 66 -2.06 15.86 11.07
C LEU A 66 -0.70 16.57 10.99
N ARG A 67 0.35 15.85 10.56
CA ARG A 67 1.71 16.38 10.40
C ARG A 67 1.97 16.97 9.00
N GLY A 68 0.98 16.93 8.11
CA GLY A 68 1.00 17.57 6.80
C GLY A 68 1.56 16.71 5.65
N PRO A 69 1.61 17.28 4.43
CA PRO A 69 1.91 16.56 3.19
C PRO A 69 3.23 15.79 3.20
N ALA A 70 4.30 16.37 3.76
CA ALA A 70 5.59 15.69 3.83
C ALA A 70 5.56 14.42 4.70
N ALA A 71 4.76 14.42 5.78
CA ALA A 71 4.60 13.25 6.64
C ALA A 71 3.72 12.17 5.99
N ILE A 72 2.70 12.57 5.24
CA ILE A 72 1.89 11.68 4.40
C ILE A 72 2.80 10.92 3.43
N LEU A 73 3.61 11.64 2.65
CA LEU A 73 4.51 11.05 1.66
C LEU A 73 5.56 10.12 2.29
N LYS A 74 6.19 10.54 3.40
CA LYS A 74 7.14 9.69 4.14
C LYS A 74 6.50 8.40 4.67
N THR A 75 5.25 8.49 5.11
CA THR A 75 4.50 7.32 5.60
C THR A 75 4.18 6.37 4.46
N GLY A 76 3.75 6.91 3.30
CA GLY A 76 3.58 6.12 2.07
C GLY A 76 4.87 5.39 1.70
N ILE A 77 5.98 6.11 1.52
CA ILE A 77 7.30 5.52 1.21
C ILE A 77 7.66 4.40 2.18
N TRP A 78 7.47 4.59 3.49
CA TRP A 78 7.80 3.59 4.48
C TRP A 78 6.93 2.32 4.37
N ILE A 79 5.63 2.46 4.14
CA ILE A 79 4.71 1.31 3.98
C ILE A 79 5.05 0.55 2.71
N GLU A 80 5.20 1.24 1.58
CA GLU A 80 5.48 0.56 0.31
C GLU A 80 6.86 -0.09 0.34
N SER A 81 7.85 0.53 1.00
CA SER A 81 9.17 -0.11 1.18
C SER A 81 9.08 -1.40 2.01
N LYS A 82 8.16 -1.46 2.97
CA LYS A 82 7.87 -2.69 3.71
C LYS A 82 7.15 -3.71 2.83
N ALA A 83 6.20 -3.28 1.99
CA ALA A 83 5.52 -4.15 1.04
C ALA A 83 6.53 -4.79 0.07
N VAL A 84 7.37 -4.00 -0.59
CA VAL A 84 8.43 -4.49 -1.50
C VAL A 84 9.31 -5.53 -0.81
N HIS A 85 9.76 -5.25 0.42
CA HIS A 85 10.58 -6.21 1.17
C HIS A 85 9.87 -7.56 1.39
N HIS A 86 8.58 -7.54 1.74
CA HIS A 86 7.79 -8.75 1.93
C HIS A 86 7.48 -9.48 0.62
N TYR A 87 7.22 -8.74 -0.46
CA TYR A 87 7.08 -9.35 -1.79
C TYR A 87 8.39 -10.03 -2.23
N ASP A 88 9.53 -9.36 -2.08
CA ASP A 88 10.85 -9.92 -2.41
C ASP A 88 11.12 -11.20 -1.58
N GLU A 89 10.72 -11.20 -0.30
CA GLU A 89 10.80 -12.39 0.55
C GLU A 89 9.89 -13.53 0.05
N LEU A 90 8.63 -13.25 -0.29
CA LEU A 90 7.68 -14.24 -0.82
C LEU A 90 8.15 -14.83 -2.15
N ILE A 91 8.64 -14.00 -3.08
CA ILE A 91 9.13 -14.44 -4.39
C ILE A 91 10.36 -15.35 -4.22
N ARG A 92 11.23 -15.05 -3.25
CA ARG A 92 12.48 -15.81 -3.05
C ARG A 92 12.26 -17.13 -2.29
N THR A 93 11.30 -17.18 -1.38
CA THR A 93 11.20 -18.27 -0.39
C THR A 93 10.16 -19.34 -0.73
N ILE A 94 9.22 -19.05 -1.63
CA ILE A 94 8.13 -19.95 -1.98
C ILE A 94 8.16 -20.22 -3.48
N GLU A 95 7.96 -21.48 -3.85
CA GLU A 95 7.72 -21.86 -5.24
C GLU A 95 6.27 -21.57 -5.60
N TRP A 96 6.08 -20.66 -6.55
CA TRP A 96 4.77 -20.25 -7.06
C TRP A 96 4.55 -20.85 -8.45
N ASP A 97 3.30 -21.17 -8.77
CA ASP A 97 2.91 -21.39 -10.17
C ASP A 97 3.10 -20.09 -10.98
N ASP A 98 3.26 -20.23 -12.29
CA ASP A 98 3.59 -19.11 -13.18
C ASP A 98 2.56 -17.97 -13.12
N ASP A 99 1.29 -18.28 -12.93
CA ASP A 99 0.22 -17.27 -12.90
C ASP A 99 0.25 -16.50 -11.58
N THR A 100 0.36 -17.19 -10.45
CA THR A 100 0.50 -16.56 -9.13
C THR A 100 1.80 -15.75 -9.05
N ARG A 101 2.89 -16.26 -9.62
CA ARG A 101 4.18 -15.55 -9.64
C ARG A 101 4.10 -14.21 -10.36
N LYS A 102 3.48 -14.17 -11.54
CA LYS A 102 3.30 -12.93 -12.34
C LYS A 102 2.51 -11.87 -11.57
N ILE A 103 1.48 -12.28 -10.84
CA ILE A 103 0.66 -11.38 -10.02
C ILE A 103 1.52 -10.76 -8.91
N ILE A 104 2.25 -11.59 -8.15
CA ILE A 104 3.12 -11.13 -7.05
C ILE A 104 4.23 -10.20 -7.57
N GLU A 105 4.86 -10.54 -8.70
CA GLU A 105 5.91 -9.71 -9.30
C GLU A 105 5.38 -8.37 -9.82
N LYS A 106 4.20 -8.37 -10.46
CA LYS A 106 3.52 -7.15 -10.91
C LYS A 106 3.15 -6.25 -9.72
N ASP A 107 2.53 -6.80 -8.68
CA ASP A 107 2.14 -6.02 -7.51
C ASP A 107 3.38 -5.44 -6.81
N ARG A 108 4.47 -6.20 -6.71
CA ARG A 108 5.78 -5.72 -6.22
C ARG A 108 6.36 -4.58 -7.05
N MET A 109 6.17 -4.60 -8.37
CA MET A 109 6.61 -3.50 -9.25
C MET A 109 5.77 -2.24 -9.04
N ASP A 110 4.45 -2.37 -8.85
CA ASP A 110 3.55 -1.25 -8.56
C ASP A 110 3.99 -0.52 -7.27
N GLU A 111 4.41 -1.26 -6.24
CA GLU A 111 4.91 -0.68 -4.99
C GLU A 111 6.18 0.16 -5.19
N ASP A 112 7.12 -0.32 -6.02
CA ASP A 112 8.32 0.43 -6.38
C ASP A 112 7.95 1.73 -7.14
N GLU A 113 6.94 1.69 -8.01
CA GLU A 113 6.42 2.89 -8.66
C GLU A 113 5.81 3.88 -7.67
N HIS A 114 5.06 3.40 -6.67
CA HIS A 114 4.53 4.23 -5.58
C HIS A 114 5.67 4.90 -4.80
N ILE A 115 6.69 4.17 -4.38
CA ILE A 115 7.88 4.72 -3.68
C ILE A 115 8.52 5.83 -4.51
N ASN A 116 8.74 5.57 -5.80
CA ASN A 116 9.36 6.54 -6.71
C ASN A 116 8.51 7.81 -6.86
N ARG A 117 7.19 7.65 -7.00
CA ARG A 117 6.24 8.78 -7.10
C ARG A 117 6.25 9.63 -5.83
N TRP A 118 6.14 9.01 -4.66
CA TRP A 118 6.15 9.72 -3.38
C TRP A 118 7.47 10.40 -3.09
N THR A 119 8.58 9.77 -3.46
CA THR A 119 9.91 10.34 -3.31
C THR A 119 10.07 11.60 -4.17
N LYS A 120 9.63 11.56 -5.43
CA LYS A 120 9.65 12.72 -6.33
C LYS A 120 8.82 13.88 -5.77
N LEU A 121 7.58 13.63 -5.36
CA LEU A 121 6.72 14.66 -4.75
C LEU A 121 7.33 15.25 -3.48
N LEU A 122 7.94 14.41 -2.63
CA LEU A 122 8.58 14.86 -1.39
C LEU A 122 9.77 15.76 -1.68
N GLN A 123 10.56 15.45 -2.71
CA GLN A 123 11.68 16.29 -3.15
C GLN A 123 11.20 17.62 -3.74
N SER A 124 10.18 17.59 -4.61
CA SER A 124 9.59 18.80 -5.20
C SER A 124 8.95 19.73 -4.15
N SER A 125 8.43 19.19 -3.05
CA SER A 125 7.85 20.00 -1.96
C SER A 125 8.86 20.71 -1.05
N LYS A 126 10.16 20.43 -1.21
CA LYS A 126 11.26 21.02 -0.41
C LYS A 126 12.02 22.13 -1.14
N GLY A 127 11.74 22.35 -2.43
CA GLY A 127 12.26 23.46 -3.22
C GLY A 127 11.27 24.61 -3.26
#